data_AF-A0AA91JXV0-F1
#
_entry.id   AF-A0AA91JXV0-F1
#
_cell.length_a   1.000
_cell.length_b   1.000
_cell.length_c   1.000
_cell.angle_alpha   90.00
_cell.angle_beta   90.00
_cell.angle_gamma   90.00
#
_symmetry.space_group_name_H-M   'P 1'
#
loop_
_entity.id
_entity.type
_entity.pdbx_description
1 polymer ?
#
loop_
_entity_poly.entity_id
_entity_poly.type
_entity_poly.pdbx_seq_one_letter_code
_entity_poly.pdbx_strand_id
1 'polypeptide(L)'
;MSVPPLRPSYDFDSYISGEVIIHPSAVLAPGVILQAAPNSKIIIGSGVCVGMGSILQVHEGTLEVEAGANLGAGLLMVGQGKIGANACIGAATTIFNCSVEPGQVVAAGSVFGDSSRRLTESPAPTSETKQPELSTNDLASSNTKSENGTGRQKDLGTGGQTQQEKELIPNSSPPLSSPSSPSSPSSPSSPPQDSQISTYIYGQESIQKLLVTLFPHKQSLNKPTSDGQSQ
;
A
#
# COMPACT_ATOMS: atom_id res chain seq x y z
N MET A 1 5.18 17.88 -4.22
CA MET A 1 4.48 18.09 -2.93
C MET A 1 5.23 17.30 -1.87
N SER A 2 5.51 17.89 -0.70
CA SER A 2 6.21 17.22 0.40
C SER A 2 5.19 16.75 1.43
N VAL A 3 5.13 15.45 1.69
CA VAL A 3 4.28 14.87 2.73
C VAL A 3 5.08 14.84 4.03
N PRO A 4 4.57 15.38 5.15
CA PRO A 4 5.26 15.29 6.43
C PRO A 4 5.56 13.83 6.80
N PRO A 5 6.73 13.52 7.39
CA PRO A 5 7.05 12.17 7.82
C PRO A 5 6.06 11.72 8.89
N LEU A 6 5.45 10.54 8.69
CA LEU A 6 4.59 9.92 9.70
C LEU A 6 5.43 9.66 10.95
N ARG A 7 5.05 10.29 12.07
CA ARG A 7 5.68 10.06 13.38
C ARG A 7 4.82 9.06 14.14
N PRO A 8 5.13 7.75 14.11
CA PRO A 8 4.44 6.82 14.97
C PRO A 8 4.73 7.22 16.43
N SER A 9 3.70 7.64 17.18
CA SER A 9 3.73 7.63 18.64
C SER A 9 3.64 6.18 19.13
N TYR A 10 3.91 5.98 20.42
CA TYR A 10 4.17 4.66 21.02
C TYR A 10 3.01 3.64 20.96
N ASP A 11 1.79 4.05 20.61
CA ASP A 11 0.58 3.21 20.72
C ASP A 11 -0.20 3.03 19.38
N PHE A 12 0.50 2.91 18.25
CA PHE A 12 -0.15 2.67 16.95
C PHE A 12 -0.13 1.19 16.55
N ASP A 13 -0.79 0.34 17.33
CA ASP A 13 -1.02 -1.03 16.92
C ASP A 13 -2.01 -1.11 15.75
N SER A 14 -1.99 -2.22 15.02
CA SER A 14 -3.01 -2.51 14.02
C SER A 14 -4.36 -2.76 14.69
N TYR A 15 -5.43 -2.12 14.19
CA TYR A 15 -6.79 -2.41 14.60
C TYR A 15 -7.46 -3.35 13.59
N ILE A 16 -8.01 -4.46 14.09
CA ILE A 16 -8.63 -5.50 13.26
C ILE A 16 -10.03 -5.79 13.82
N SER A 17 -11.04 -5.73 12.97
CA SER A 17 -12.44 -5.97 13.34
C SER A 17 -13.20 -6.71 12.24
N GLY A 18 -14.03 -7.69 12.63
CA GLY A 18 -14.79 -8.53 11.71
C GLY A 18 -14.01 -9.75 11.21
N GLU A 19 -14.47 -10.34 10.09
CA GLU A 19 -13.81 -11.51 9.49
C GLU A 19 -12.61 -11.07 8.64
N VAL A 20 -11.42 -11.15 9.24
CA VAL A 20 -10.16 -10.80 8.60
C VAL A 20 -9.20 -11.99 8.67
N ILE A 21 -8.75 -12.48 7.51
CA ILE A 21 -7.78 -13.57 7.40
C ILE A 21 -6.47 -13.00 6.92
N ILE A 22 -5.41 -13.14 7.73
CA ILE A 22 -4.08 -12.63 7.42
C ILE A 22 -3.12 -13.80 7.30
N HIS A 23 -2.44 -13.89 6.16
CA HIS A 23 -1.39 -14.89 5.98
C HIS A 23 -0.22 -14.62 6.94
N PRO A 24 0.41 -15.64 7.55
CA PRO A 24 1.49 -15.46 8.54
C PRO A 24 2.72 -14.67 8.06
N SER A 25 2.94 -14.61 6.74
CA SER A 25 4.06 -13.85 6.15
C SER A 25 3.72 -12.42 5.74
N ALA A 26 2.46 -11.98 5.93
CA ALA A 26 2.09 -10.60 5.66
C ALA A 26 2.64 -9.66 6.75
N VAL A 27 3.02 -8.46 6.35
CA VAL A 27 3.56 -7.43 7.26
C VAL A 27 2.56 -6.28 7.35
N LEU A 28 2.08 -6.01 8.57
CA LEU A 28 1.22 -4.87 8.86
C LEU A 28 2.03 -3.81 9.59
N ALA A 29 2.11 -2.61 9.00
CA ALA A 29 2.75 -1.48 9.65
C ALA A 29 1.86 -0.87 10.75
N PRO A 30 2.41 0.01 11.61
CA PRO A 30 1.64 0.70 12.65
C PRO A 30 0.42 1.45 12.12
N GLY A 31 -0.65 1.49 12.92
CA GLY A 31 -1.87 2.24 12.63
C GLY A 31 -2.68 1.70 11.43
N VAL A 32 -2.41 0.48 10.96
CA VAL A 32 -3.25 -0.18 9.97
C VAL A 32 -4.61 -0.51 10.57
N ILE A 33 -5.68 -0.22 9.83
CA ILE A 33 -7.08 -0.49 10.23
C ILE A 33 -7.67 -1.46 9.21
N LEU A 34 -8.07 -2.64 9.65
CA LEU A 34 -8.78 -3.65 8.86
C LEU A 34 -10.16 -3.86 9.46
N GLN A 35 -11.21 -3.52 8.72
CA GLN A 35 -12.58 -3.61 9.22
C GLN A 35 -13.51 -4.27 8.20
N ALA A 36 -13.98 -5.48 8.52
CA ALA A 36 -15.03 -6.15 7.79
C ALA A 36 -16.38 -6.01 8.51
N ALA A 37 -17.41 -5.57 7.79
CA ALA A 37 -18.78 -5.57 8.28
C ALA A 37 -19.33 -7.02 8.42
N PRO A 38 -20.48 -7.22 9.08
CA PRO A 38 -21.13 -8.53 9.15
C PRO A 38 -21.32 -9.16 7.76
N ASN A 39 -21.10 -10.46 7.64
CA ASN A 39 -21.17 -11.21 6.37
C ASN A 39 -20.20 -10.73 5.27
N SER A 40 -19.18 -9.95 5.64
CA SER A 40 -18.13 -9.49 4.73
C SER A 40 -16.78 -9.99 5.22
N LYS A 41 -15.80 -10.03 4.32
CA LYS A 41 -14.49 -10.63 4.61
C LYS A 41 -13.33 -9.86 4.00
N ILE A 42 -12.23 -9.77 4.73
CA ILE A 42 -10.94 -9.30 4.21
C ILE A 42 -9.95 -10.47 4.21
N ILE A 43 -9.25 -10.67 3.10
CA ILE A 43 -8.22 -11.70 2.94
C ILE A 43 -6.91 -11.02 2.54
N ILE A 44 -5.89 -11.16 3.39
CA ILE A 44 -4.53 -10.67 3.16
C ILE A 44 -3.65 -11.87 2.83
N GLY A 45 -3.20 -11.93 1.59
CA GLY A 45 -2.37 -13.00 1.03
C GLY A 45 -0.93 -13.02 1.56
N SER A 46 -0.17 -14.00 1.09
CA SER A 46 1.22 -14.21 1.51
C SER A 46 2.17 -13.10 1.03
N GLY A 47 3.03 -12.62 1.91
CA GLY A 47 4.06 -11.63 1.55
C GLY A 47 3.51 -10.24 1.21
N VAL A 48 2.25 -9.97 1.56
CA VAL A 48 1.64 -8.64 1.41
C VAL A 48 2.28 -7.68 2.42
N CYS A 49 2.62 -6.48 1.97
CA CYS A 49 3.05 -5.39 2.84
C CYS A 49 1.95 -4.33 2.91
N VAL A 50 1.46 -4.03 4.12
CA VAL A 50 0.47 -2.98 4.35
C VAL A 50 1.15 -1.78 5.00
N GLY A 51 1.23 -0.68 4.27
CA GLY A 51 1.88 0.55 4.71
C GLY A 51 1.19 1.20 5.91
N MET A 52 1.96 1.96 6.68
CA MET A 52 1.50 2.62 7.92
C MET A 52 0.25 3.46 7.67
N GLY A 53 -0.70 3.41 8.59
CA GLY A 53 -1.93 4.21 8.52
C GLY A 53 -2.87 3.83 7.38
N SER A 54 -2.70 2.66 6.74
CA SER A 54 -3.63 2.20 5.71
C SER A 54 -4.94 1.71 6.32
N ILE A 55 -6.05 2.02 5.67
CA ILE A 55 -7.41 1.69 6.12
C ILE A 55 -8.07 0.85 5.03
N LEU A 56 -8.44 -0.38 5.37
CA LEU A 56 -9.19 -1.29 4.51
C LEU A 56 -10.53 -1.57 5.18
N GLN A 57 -11.61 -1.14 4.55
CA GLN A 57 -12.97 -1.33 5.04
C GLN A 57 -13.85 -1.98 3.98
N VAL A 58 -14.52 -3.07 4.35
CA VAL A 58 -15.49 -3.75 3.48
C VAL A 58 -16.85 -3.78 4.16
N HIS A 59 -17.89 -3.26 3.49
CA HIS A 59 -19.26 -3.23 4.01
C HIS A 59 -20.12 -4.38 3.51
N GLU A 60 -19.83 -4.87 2.31
CA GLU A 60 -20.45 -6.05 1.69
C GLU A 60 -19.39 -6.76 0.85
N GLY A 61 -19.53 -8.08 0.69
CA GLY A 61 -18.67 -8.87 -0.18
C GLY A 61 -17.29 -9.19 0.41
N THR A 62 -16.31 -9.36 -0.48
CA THR A 62 -14.94 -9.77 -0.11
C THR A 62 -13.92 -8.77 -0.65
N LEU A 63 -12.96 -8.43 0.20
CA LEU A 63 -11.77 -7.66 -0.14
C LEU A 63 -10.57 -8.59 -0.12
N GLU A 64 -10.00 -8.88 -1.29
CA GLU A 64 -8.84 -9.76 -1.42
C GLU A 64 -7.59 -8.97 -1.79
N VAL A 65 -6.52 -9.13 -1.01
CA VAL A 65 -5.19 -8.63 -1.35
C VAL A 65 -4.33 -9.85 -1.64
N GLU A 66 -3.99 -10.07 -2.90
CA GLU A 66 -3.24 -11.24 -3.33
C GLU A 66 -1.77 -11.18 -2.93
N ALA A 67 -1.09 -12.32 -3.10
CA ALA A 67 0.30 -12.50 -2.69
C ALA A 67 1.26 -11.43 -3.26
N GLY A 68 2.18 -10.98 -2.42
CA GLY A 68 3.25 -10.06 -2.79
C GLY A 68 2.81 -8.62 -3.10
N ALA A 69 1.53 -8.27 -2.91
CA ALA A 69 1.07 -6.90 -3.12
C ALA A 69 1.68 -5.93 -2.08
N ASN A 70 2.08 -4.75 -2.55
CA ASN A 70 2.66 -3.69 -1.72
C ASN A 70 1.68 -2.52 -1.64
N LEU A 71 1.13 -2.28 -0.46
CA LEU A 71 0.21 -1.17 -0.20
C LEU A 71 0.98 -0.01 0.43
N GLY A 72 1.03 1.12 -0.26
CA GLY A 72 1.71 2.32 0.23
C GLY A 72 1.06 2.88 1.51
N ALA A 73 1.83 3.66 2.26
CA ALA A 73 1.35 4.28 3.50
C ALA A 73 0.12 5.18 3.25
N GLY A 74 -0.83 5.15 4.18
CA GLY A 74 -2.06 5.94 4.10
C GLY A 74 -2.99 5.54 2.94
N LEU A 75 -2.92 4.30 2.46
CA LEU A 75 -3.91 3.78 1.49
C LEU A 75 -5.29 3.76 2.15
N LEU A 76 -6.31 4.25 1.43
CA LEU A 76 -7.71 4.08 1.79
C LEU A 76 -8.38 3.15 0.79
N MET A 77 -8.84 1.98 1.22
CA MET A 77 -9.62 1.06 0.41
C MET A 77 -10.99 0.85 1.06
N VAL A 78 -12.05 1.18 0.32
CA VAL A 78 -13.44 1.08 0.81
C VAL A 78 -14.27 0.28 -0.19
N GLY A 79 -14.98 -0.73 0.32
CA GLY A 79 -15.82 -1.62 -0.45
C GLY A 79 -15.14 -2.93 -0.82
N GLN A 80 -15.84 -3.73 -1.62
CA GLN A 80 -15.32 -4.98 -2.17
C GLN A 80 -14.35 -4.71 -3.33
N GLY A 81 -13.48 -5.68 -3.59
CA GLY A 81 -12.51 -5.58 -4.67
C GLY A 81 -11.34 -6.50 -4.47
N LYS A 82 -10.45 -6.49 -5.45
CA LYS A 82 -9.26 -7.33 -5.48
C LYS A 82 -8.03 -6.50 -5.80
N ILE A 83 -7.00 -6.59 -4.98
CA ILE A 83 -5.65 -6.10 -5.31
C ILE A 83 -4.85 -7.28 -5.80
N GLY A 84 -4.53 -7.27 -7.10
CA GLY A 84 -3.87 -8.38 -7.76
C GLY A 84 -2.45 -8.66 -7.26
N ALA A 85 -1.98 -9.87 -7.51
CA ALA A 85 -0.69 -10.34 -7.04
C ALA A 85 0.44 -9.42 -7.52
N ASN A 86 1.37 -9.08 -6.62
CA ASN A 86 2.51 -8.19 -6.89
C ASN A 86 2.12 -6.79 -7.40
N ALA A 87 0.87 -6.34 -7.21
CA ALA A 87 0.51 -4.96 -7.48
C ALA A 87 1.22 -4.02 -6.48
N CYS A 88 1.65 -2.86 -6.96
CA CYS A 88 2.31 -1.84 -6.16
C CYS A 88 1.41 -0.61 -6.09
N ILE A 89 0.82 -0.37 -4.92
CA ILE A 89 -0.07 0.77 -4.68
C ILE A 89 0.72 1.90 -4.06
N GLY A 90 0.77 3.04 -4.72
CA GLY A 90 1.44 4.23 -4.22
C GLY A 90 0.81 4.74 -2.91
N ALA A 91 1.60 5.45 -2.11
CA ALA A 91 1.15 6.06 -0.87
C ALA A 91 -0.03 7.02 -1.08
N ALA A 92 -0.88 7.18 -0.07
CA ALA A 92 -2.06 8.06 -0.09
C ALA A 92 -3.03 7.81 -1.25
N THR A 93 -3.04 6.60 -1.82
CA THR A 93 -4.00 6.19 -2.85
C THR A 93 -5.36 5.94 -2.20
N THR A 94 -6.45 6.21 -2.92
CA THR A 94 -7.81 5.82 -2.54
C THR A 94 -8.42 4.88 -3.57
N ILE A 95 -8.98 3.76 -3.12
CA ILE A 95 -9.58 2.73 -3.96
C ILE A 95 -11.01 2.50 -3.46
N PHE A 96 -12.01 2.77 -4.30
CA PHE A 96 -13.43 2.67 -3.93
C PHE A 96 -14.16 1.66 -4.80
N ASN A 97 -14.57 0.53 -4.21
CA ASN A 97 -15.35 -0.52 -4.89
C ASN A 97 -14.80 -0.92 -6.28
N CYS A 98 -13.48 -1.09 -6.38
CA CYS A 98 -12.81 -1.44 -7.62
C CYS A 98 -11.62 -2.36 -7.35
N SER A 99 -11.17 -3.04 -8.41
CA SER A 99 -10.03 -3.95 -8.38
C SER A 99 -8.83 -3.34 -9.11
N VAL A 100 -7.64 -3.78 -8.71
CA VAL A 100 -6.35 -3.44 -9.33
C VAL A 100 -5.76 -4.72 -9.88
N GLU A 101 -5.32 -4.68 -11.14
CA GLU A 101 -4.81 -5.87 -11.82
C GLU A 101 -3.45 -6.34 -11.25
N PRO A 102 -3.12 -7.64 -11.35
CA PRO A 102 -1.83 -8.16 -10.94
C PRO A 102 -0.66 -7.44 -11.61
N GLY A 103 0.40 -7.16 -10.84
CA GLY A 103 1.61 -6.47 -11.30
C GLY A 103 1.42 -4.99 -11.66
N GLN A 104 0.21 -4.43 -11.51
CA GLN A 104 -0.04 -3.03 -11.82
C GLN A 104 0.67 -2.11 -10.81
N VAL A 105 1.30 -1.06 -11.31
CA VAL A 105 1.89 0.00 -10.49
C VAL A 105 0.97 1.21 -10.50
N VAL A 106 0.47 1.58 -9.33
CA VAL A 106 -0.41 2.72 -9.12
C VAL A 106 0.41 3.87 -8.52
N ALA A 107 0.31 5.06 -9.13
CA ALA A 107 1.00 6.24 -8.63
C ALA A 107 0.44 6.70 -7.28
N ALA A 108 1.29 7.32 -6.45
CA ALA A 108 0.86 7.88 -5.16
C ALA A 108 -0.19 8.99 -5.34
N GLY A 109 -1.15 9.07 -4.42
CA GLY A 109 -2.23 10.06 -4.45
C GLY A 109 -3.33 9.81 -5.49
N SER A 110 -3.32 8.64 -6.13
CA SER A 110 -4.35 8.28 -7.12
C SER A 110 -5.70 7.98 -6.47
N VAL A 111 -6.79 8.12 -7.24
CA VAL A 111 -8.13 7.72 -6.81
C VAL A 111 -8.76 6.81 -7.86
N PHE A 112 -9.18 5.61 -7.45
CA PHE A 112 -9.83 4.61 -8.30
C PHE A 112 -11.26 4.36 -7.86
N GLY A 113 -12.13 4.04 -8.84
CA GLY A 113 -13.50 3.59 -8.60
C GLY A 113 -14.48 4.67 -8.12
N ASP A 114 -14.01 5.92 -7.95
CA ASP A 114 -14.90 7.05 -7.73
C ASP A 114 -15.71 7.37 -9.00
N SER A 115 -16.93 6.86 -9.04
CA SER A 115 -17.89 7.11 -10.11
C SER A 115 -18.67 8.42 -9.93
N SER A 116 -18.50 9.13 -8.81
CA SER A 116 -19.14 10.44 -8.58
C SER A 116 -18.49 11.54 -9.41
N ARG A 117 -17.23 11.35 -9.83
CA ARG A 117 -16.46 12.29 -10.64
C ARG A 117 -16.40 11.84 -12.11
N ARG A 118 -17.56 11.63 -12.75
CA ARG A 118 -17.58 11.48 -14.21
C ARG A 118 -17.41 12.85 -14.86
N LEU A 119 -16.18 13.19 -15.23
CA LEU A 119 -15.97 14.13 -16.32
C LEU A 119 -16.37 13.36 -17.59
N THR A 120 -17.54 13.66 -18.13
CA THR A 120 -17.86 13.30 -19.50
C THR A 120 -16.81 13.97 -20.37
N GLU A 121 -15.77 13.23 -20.76
CA GLU A 121 -14.96 13.62 -21.89
C GLU A 121 -15.91 13.57 -23.09
N SER A 122 -16.41 14.76 -23.46
CA SER A 122 -17.19 14.92 -24.67
C SER A 122 -16.34 14.34 -25.80
N PRO A 123 -16.86 13.38 -26.60
CA PRO A 123 -16.13 12.95 -27.77
C PRO A 123 -15.83 14.19 -28.60
N ALA A 124 -14.55 14.39 -28.92
CA ALA A 124 -14.13 15.41 -29.86
C ALA A 124 -14.98 15.25 -31.13
N PRO A 125 -15.55 16.33 -31.70
CA PRO A 125 -16.27 16.22 -32.95
C PRO A 125 -15.27 15.75 -34.01
N THR A 126 -15.49 14.53 -34.52
CA THR A 126 -14.89 14.04 -35.74
C THR A 126 -15.39 14.92 -36.88
N SER A 127 -14.62 15.95 -37.23
CA SER A 127 -14.81 16.67 -38.49
C SER A 127 -14.31 15.78 -39.63
N GLU A 128 -15.14 14.83 -40.05
CA GLU A 128 -15.03 14.23 -41.37
C GLU A 128 -15.36 15.30 -42.42
N THR A 129 -14.34 15.79 -43.14
CA THR A 129 -14.54 16.55 -44.37
C THR A 129 -15.01 15.57 -45.46
N LYS A 130 -16.33 15.40 -45.61
CA LYS A 130 -16.93 14.85 -46.83
C LYS A 130 -17.14 15.98 -47.84
N GLN A 131 -16.33 15.96 -48.89
CA GLN A 131 -16.52 16.71 -50.12
C GLN A 131 -17.74 16.15 -50.90
N PRO A 132 -18.53 16.97 -51.63
CA PRO A 132 -19.72 16.49 -52.33
C PRO A 132 -19.38 15.97 -53.73
N GLU A 133 -19.79 14.74 -54.05
CA GLU A 133 -19.84 14.23 -55.42
C GLU A 133 -21.30 14.24 -55.92
N LEU A 134 -21.48 14.72 -57.15
CA LEU A 134 -22.75 15.01 -57.79
C LEU A 134 -22.77 14.30 -59.15
N SER A 135 -23.63 13.27 -59.27
CA SER A 135 -24.16 12.62 -60.50
C SER A 135 -23.13 11.96 -61.46
N THR A 136 -23.38 10.84 -62.15
CA THR A 136 -24.52 10.50 -63.01
C THR A 136 -24.37 9.05 -63.54
N ASN A 137 -25.49 8.33 -63.65
CA ASN A 137 -25.89 7.37 -64.70
C ASN A 137 -25.13 6.09 -65.12
N ASP A 138 -25.95 5.03 -65.23
CA ASP A 138 -26.08 3.99 -66.26
C ASP A 138 -25.24 2.68 -66.26
N LEU A 139 -26.00 1.61 -65.97
CA LEU A 139 -26.25 0.39 -66.77
C LEU A 139 -25.10 -0.46 -67.38
N ALA A 140 -25.20 -1.76 -67.03
CA ALA A 140 -24.94 -2.96 -67.83
C ALA A 140 -23.52 -3.56 -67.98
N SER A 141 -23.44 -4.81 -67.50
CA SER A 141 -22.86 -6.00 -68.15
C SER A 141 -21.37 -6.07 -68.46
N SER A 142 -20.68 -7.05 -67.86
CA SER A 142 -20.22 -8.24 -68.60
C SER A 142 -19.50 -9.26 -67.71
N ASN A 143 -19.82 -10.53 -67.95
CA ASN A 143 -19.10 -11.72 -67.50
C ASN A 143 -17.64 -11.72 -67.96
N THR A 144 -16.76 -12.39 -67.22
CA THR A 144 -16.04 -13.59 -67.72
C THR A 144 -15.28 -14.33 -66.63
N LYS A 145 -15.06 -15.62 -66.93
CA LYS A 145 -14.73 -16.79 -66.13
C LYS A 145 -13.25 -17.17 -66.32
N SER A 146 -12.63 -17.80 -65.31
CA SER A 146 -11.57 -18.84 -65.43
C SER A 146 -11.17 -19.27 -64.00
N GLU A 147 -11.42 -20.49 -63.48
CA GLU A 147 -10.85 -21.82 -63.84
C GLU A 147 -9.32 -21.75 -63.96
N ASN A 148 -8.45 -22.56 -63.33
CA ASN A 148 -8.50 -23.89 -62.69
C ASN A 148 -7.20 -24.01 -61.84
N GLY A 149 -7.19 -24.60 -60.63
CA GLY A 149 -6.71 -25.98 -60.37
C GLY A 149 -5.19 -26.07 -60.09
N THR A 150 -4.54 -27.06 -59.45
CA THR A 150 -4.83 -28.21 -58.58
C THR A 150 -3.44 -28.79 -58.18
N GLY A 151 -3.27 -29.39 -57.00
CA GLY A 151 -2.25 -30.44 -56.72
C GLY A 151 -1.16 -30.11 -55.67
N ARG A 152 -1.14 -30.68 -54.43
CA ARG A 152 -0.68 -32.03 -53.97
C ARG A 152 0.79 -32.34 -54.34
N GLN A 153 1.70 -32.94 -53.55
CA GLN A 153 1.72 -33.62 -52.24
C GLN A 153 3.18 -34.09 -51.91
N LYS A 154 3.54 -34.29 -50.62
CA LYS A 154 4.57 -35.23 -50.03
C LYS A 154 6.06 -35.05 -50.41
N ASP A 155 7.11 -35.41 -49.62
CA ASP A 155 7.41 -36.57 -48.76
C ASP A 155 8.70 -36.26 -47.91
N LEU A 156 8.72 -36.45 -46.58
CA LEU A 156 9.46 -37.46 -45.76
C LEU A 156 11.02 -37.53 -45.76
N GLY A 157 11.57 -37.66 -44.53
CA GLY A 157 12.81 -38.40 -44.18
C GLY A 157 13.73 -37.69 -43.16
N THR A 158 14.55 -38.31 -42.28
CA THR A 158 14.45 -39.33 -41.21
C THR A 158 15.85 -39.37 -40.51
N GLY A 159 15.91 -39.53 -39.18
CA GLY A 159 17.10 -39.96 -38.38
C GLY A 159 17.96 -38.82 -37.80
N GLY A 160 18.57 -38.84 -36.61
CA GLY A 160 18.86 -39.82 -35.55
C GLY A 160 20.17 -39.39 -34.82
N GLN A 161 20.42 -39.87 -33.57
CA GLN A 161 21.57 -39.62 -32.64
C GLN A 161 21.30 -38.51 -31.59
N THR A 162 21.19 -38.70 -30.26
CA THR A 162 21.92 -39.46 -29.21
C THR A 162 23.26 -38.85 -28.77
N GLN A 163 23.30 -38.28 -27.55
CA GLN A 163 24.34 -38.27 -26.50
C GLN A 163 23.76 -37.50 -25.28
N GLN A 164 23.43 -38.10 -24.13
CA GLN A 164 24.31 -38.42 -22.98
C GLN A 164 25.20 -37.23 -22.56
N GLU A 165 25.35 -36.79 -21.31
CA GLU A 165 25.03 -37.29 -19.97
C GLU A 165 25.41 -36.15 -18.98
N LYS A 166 24.78 -36.12 -17.79
CA LYS A 166 25.44 -35.98 -16.46
C LYS A 166 24.68 -35.10 -15.46
N GLU A 167 24.01 -35.83 -14.58
CA GLU A 167 23.56 -35.49 -13.23
C GLU A 167 24.67 -34.89 -12.35
N LEU A 168 24.34 -33.87 -11.54
CA LEU A 168 24.84 -33.70 -10.16
C LEU A 168 24.07 -32.57 -9.44
N ILE A 169 23.51 -32.95 -8.29
CA ILE A 169 22.71 -32.16 -7.34
C ILE A 169 23.59 -31.18 -6.53
N PRO A 170 23.01 -30.20 -5.81
CA PRO A 170 23.63 -28.95 -5.39
C PRO A 170 24.38 -29.06 -4.07
N ASN A 171 25.46 -28.28 -3.90
CA ASN A 171 25.99 -28.03 -2.56
C ASN A 171 26.78 -26.72 -2.51
N SER A 172 26.27 -25.73 -1.76
CA SER A 172 27.07 -24.67 -1.13
C SER A 172 26.23 -24.02 -0.04
N SER A 173 26.36 -24.56 1.17
CA SER A 173 25.90 -23.96 2.41
C SER A 173 26.69 -22.67 2.70
N PRO A 174 26.07 -21.60 3.23
CA PRO A 174 26.82 -20.49 3.79
C PRO A 174 27.36 -20.84 5.19
N PRO A 175 28.54 -20.33 5.60
CA PRO A 175 29.08 -20.59 6.93
C PRO A 175 28.27 -19.87 8.00
N LEU A 176 27.97 -20.63 9.05
CA LEU A 176 27.26 -20.26 10.26
C LEU A 176 28.17 -19.42 11.16
N SER A 177 27.94 -18.12 11.25
CA SER A 177 28.60 -17.25 12.23
C SER A 177 27.86 -17.33 13.56
N SER A 178 28.53 -17.86 14.58
CA SER A 178 28.10 -17.93 15.98
C SER A 178 27.82 -16.53 16.56
N PRO A 179 26.68 -16.28 17.21
CA PRO A 179 26.48 -15.08 18.02
C PRO A 179 27.09 -15.29 19.43
N SER A 180 28.00 -14.39 19.79
CA SER A 180 28.53 -14.21 21.13
C SER A 180 27.43 -13.74 22.09
N SER A 181 27.41 -14.33 23.29
CA SER A 181 26.48 -14.04 24.39
C SER A 181 26.55 -12.58 24.85
N PRO A 182 25.41 -11.92 25.17
CA PRO A 182 25.40 -10.58 25.74
C PRO A 182 25.66 -10.62 27.27
N SER A 183 26.69 -9.91 27.71
CA SER A 183 26.93 -9.58 29.12
C SER A 183 25.91 -8.56 29.63
N SER A 184 25.28 -8.87 30.76
CA SER A 184 24.29 -8.04 31.46
C SER A 184 24.88 -6.74 32.03
N PRO A 185 24.05 -5.69 32.22
CA PRO A 185 24.51 -4.33 32.55
C PRO A 185 24.86 -4.15 34.04
N SER A 186 25.97 -3.49 34.29
CA SER A 186 26.39 -2.98 35.60
C SER A 186 25.58 -1.73 35.98
N SER A 187 24.85 -1.82 37.10
CA SER A 187 24.17 -0.71 37.78
C SER A 187 25.16 0.31 38.37
N PRO A 188 24.95 1.63 38.22
CA PRO A 188 25.72 2.63 38.96
C PRO A 188 25.13 2.87 40.36
N SER A 189 26.03 2.79 41.34
CA SER A 189 25.88 3.11 42.76
C SER A 189 25.76 4.61 43.03
N SER A 190 24.81 4.99 43.89
CA SER A 190 24.63 6.33 44.48
C SER A 190 25.40 6.51 45.80
N PRO A 191 25.82 7.74 46.15
CA PRO A 191 25.92 8.17 47.56
C PRO A 191 25.42 9.65 47.78
N PRO A 192 25.43 10.26 48.99
CA PRO A 192 24.20 10.55 49.74
C PRO A 192 23.96 12.04 50.16
N GLN A 193 22.70 12.32 50.52
CA GLN A 193 22.12 13.32 51.44
C GLN A 193 22.46 14.82 51.36
N ASP A 194 21.40 15.64 51.20
CA ASP A 194 21.12 16.70 52.18
C ASP A 194 19.63 17.11 52.20
N SER A 195 19.16 17.53 53.38
CA SER A 195 17.75 17.70 53.72
C SER A 195 17.14 18.99 53.18
N GLN A 196 16.40 18.90 52.07
CA GLN A 196 15.24 19.74 51.80
C GLN A 196 14.15 18.81 51.27
N ILE A 197 12.98 18.78 51.92
CA ILE A 197 11.79 18.10 51.38
C ILE A 197 11.30 18.93 50.20
N SER A 198 12.05 18.86 49.11
CA SER A 198 11.56 19.07 47.76
C SER A 198 10.87 17.76 47.42
N THR A 199 9.55 17.74 47.49
CA THR A 199 8.75 16.66 46.91
C THR A 199 9.10 16.66 45.43
N TYR A 200 10.06 15.84 45.02
CA TYR A 200 10.41 15.64 43.63
C TYR A 200 9.25 14.91 42.98
N ILE A 201 8.27 15.69 42.50
CA ILE A 201 7.10 15.16 41.81
C ILE A 201 7.57 14.77 40.41
N TYR A 202 7.57 13.47 40.14
CA TYR A 202 7.84 12.93 38.81
C TYR A 202 6.89 13.58 37.79
N GLY A 203 7.45 14.15 36.72
CA GLY A 203 6.69 14.77 35.64
C GLY A 203 6.54 16.29 35.70
N GLN A 204 7.17 16.98 36.66
CA GLN A 204 7.19 18.46 36.68
C GLN A 204 7.70 19.06 35.36
N GLU A 205 8.76 18.50 34.77
CA GLU A 205 9.25 18.96 33.46
C GLU A 205 8.25 18.71 32.32
N SER A 206 7.52 17.58 32.35
CA SER A 206 6.49 17.27 31.35
C SER A 206 5.32 18.24 31.45
N ILE A 207 4.88 18.58 32.67
CA ILE A 207 3.81 19.55 32.92
C ILE A 207 4.27 20.95 32.48
N GLN A 208 5.48 21.35 32.84
CA GLN A 208 6.02 22.66 32.47
C GLN A 208 6.16 22.80 30.96
N LYS A 209 6.59 21.73 30.26
CA LYS A 209 6.65 21.69 28.79
C LYS A 209 5.27 21.80 28.15
N LEU A 210 4.25 21.17 28.73
CA LEU A 210 2.86 21.28 28.27
C LEU A 210 2.33 22.71 28.45
N LEU A 211 2.57 23.33 29.62
CA LEU A 211 2.17 24.70 29.90
C LEU A 211 2.83 25.71 28.95
N VAL A 212 4.12 25.56 28.67
CA VAL A 212 4.84 26.42 27.70
C VAL A 212 4.32 26.23 26.28
N THR A 213 3.98 25.00 25.90
CA THR A 213 3.48 24.69 24.54
C THR A 213 2.06 25.21 24.32
N LEU A 214 1.17 25.05 25.31
CA LEU A 214 -0.23 25.48 25.19
C LEU A 214 -0.42 26.98 25.43
N PHE A 215 0.47 27.61 26.22
CA PHE A 215 0.32 29.01 26.62
C PHE A 215 1.63 29.81 26.43
N PRO A 216 2.10 30.01 25.19
CA PRO A 216 3.38 30.66 24.90
C PRO A 216 3.50 32.11 25.41
N HIS A 217 2.37 32.77 25.71
CA HIS A 217 2.32 34.18 26.16
C HIS A 217 2.01 34.37 27.67
N LYS A 218 1.96 33.31 28.49
CA LYS A 218 1.58 33.41 29.92
C LYS A 218 2.75 33.45 30.91
N GLN A 219 3.84 34.15 30.57
CA GLN A 219 5.00 34.31 31.47
C GLN A 219 4.72 35.14 32.73
N SER A 220 3.54 35.75 32.89
CA SER A 220 3.23 36.63 34.02
C SER A 220 2.78 35.93 35.31
N LEU A 221 2.56 34.60 35.32
CA LEU A 221 2.08 33.87 36.50
C LEU A 221 3.20 33.35 37.44
N ASN A 222 4.47 33.43 37.05
CA ASN A 222 5.60 32.95 37.87
C ASN A 222 6.20 34.01 38.81
N LYS A 223 5.46 35.06 39.18
CA LYS A 223 5.92 35.96 40.25
C LYS A 223 5.53 35.36 41.59
N PRO A 224 6.50 34.94 42.44
CA PRO A 224 6.17 34.63 43.82
C PRO A 224 5.68 35.91 44.49
N THR A 225 4.46 35.89 45.01
CA THR A 225 3.94 36.89 45.94
C THR A 225 4.81 36.85 47.20
N SER A 226 5.68 37.86 47.33
CA SER A 226 6.39 38.14 48.57
C SER A 226 5.48 39.00 49.44
N ASP A 227 4.63 38.37 50.24
CA ASP A 227 3.92 39.01 51.34
C ASP A 227 4.36 38.38 52.67
N GLY A 228 5.00 39.20 53.52
CA GLY A 228 5.16 38.89 54.94
C GLY A 228 6.45 39.37 55.62
N GLN A 229 6.48 40.62 56.08
CA GLN A 229 6.96 41.10 57.41
C GLN A 229 7.12 42.64 57.33
N SER A 230 6.23 43.47 57.88
CA SER A 230 6.02 43.73 59.32
C SER A 230 7.29 44.22 60.03
N GLN A 231 7.60 45.53 59.91
CA GLN A 231 7.65 46.51 61.00
C GLN A 231 7.92 47.92 60.46
#